data_AF-A0A534K302-F1
#
_entry.id   AF-A0A534K302-F1
#
_cell.length_a   1.000
_cell.length_b   1.000
_cell.length_c   1.000
_cell.angle_alpha   90.00
_cell.angle_beta   90.00
_cell.angle_gamma   90.00
#
_symmetry.space_group_name_H-M   'P 1'
#
loop_
_entity.id
_entity.type
_entity.pdbx_description
1 polymer ?
#
loop_
_entity_poly.entity_id
_entity_poly.type
_entity_poly.pdbx_seq_one_letter_code
_entity_poly.pdbx_strand_id
1 'polypeptide(L)'
;MAKRGLTNNQVAAVLAFAAGILFLVVDWNGARIVEAFFELLLDLFGPNPAFRVLAIILISIASLGGAAVILGALLIGYNRVRGGKILVLLGTGAGIVSLVMFLVLLVRRSGGILAHEGAIPVLVGVVLSLAARLKAKPLK
;
A
#
# COMPACT_ATOMS: atom_id res chain seq x y z
N MET A 1 -28.60 -18.06 -17.34
CA MET A 1 -27.72 -16.87 -17.28
C MET A 1 -26.28 -17.34 -17.44
N ALA A 2 -25.69 -17.21 -18.63
CA ALA A 2 -24.34 -17.71 -18.88
C ALA A 2 -23.32 -16.89 -18.08
N LYS A 3 -22.55 -17.53 -17.19
CA LYS A 3 -21.37 -16.94 -16.55
C LYS A 3 -20.35 -16.61 -17.64
N ARG A 4 -20.40 -15.41 -18.21
CA ARG A 4 -19.28 -14.88 -19.00
C ARG A 4 -18.07 -14.87 -18.08
N GLY A 5 -17.04 -15.66 -18.41
CA GLY A 5 -15.78 -15.64 -17.68
C GLY A 5 -15.25 -14.22 -17.62
N LEU A 6 -14.75 -13.82 -16.44
CA LEU A 6 -14.16 -12.49 -16.25
C LEU A 6 -13.03 -12.30 -17.28
N THR A 7 -13.06 -11.17 -17.97
CA THR A 7 -11.96 -10.77 -18.86
C THR A 7 -10.69 -10.53 -18.04
N ASN A 8 -9.50 -10.67 -18.65
CA ASN A 8 -8.22 -10.45 -17.96
C ASN A 8 -8.14 -9.08 -17.27
N ASN A 9 -8.78 -8.05 -17.84
CA ASN A 9 -8.82 -6.71 -17.27
C ASN A 9 -9.78 -6.62 -16.08
N GLN A 10 -10.90 -7.33 -16.09
CA GLN A 10 -11.79 -7.43 -14.94
C GLN A 10 -11.13 -8.18 -13.78
N VAL A 11 -10.41 -9.28 -14.06
CA VAL A 11 -9.62 -10.00 -13.02
C VAL A 11 -8.54 -9.09 -12.44
N ALA A 12 -7.84 -8.33 -13.29
CA ALA A 12 -6.84 -7.38 -12.82
C ALA A 12 -7.45 -6.24 -11.98
N ALA A 13 -8.61 -5.72 -12.36
CA ALA A 13 -9.33 -4.71 -11.60
C ALA A 13 -9.74 -5.23 -10.22
N VAL A 14 -10.28 -6.45 -10.13
CA VAL A 14 -10.65 -7.07 -8.84
C VAL A 14 -9.42 -7.28 -7.95
N LEU A 15 -8.30 -7.74 -8.50
CA LEU A 15 -7.05 -7.91 -7.75
C LEU A 15 -6.50 -6.57 -7.23
N ALA A 16 -6.50 -5.53 -8.07
CA ALA A 16 -6.07 -4.19 -7.66
C ALA A 16 -7.03 -3.58 -6.63
N PHE A 17 -8.32 -3.82 -6.76
CA PHE A 17 -9.32 -3.34 -5.80
C PHE A 17 -9.17 -4.01 -4.43
N ALA A 18 -8.98 -5.34 -4.41
CA ALA A 18 -8.69 -6.09 -3.18
C ALA A 18 -7.38 -5.62 -2.53
N ALA A 19 -6.34 -5.37 -3.34
CA ALA A 19 -5.10 -4.78 -2.84
C ALA A 19 -5.30 -3.39 -2.24
N GLY A 20 -6.08 -2.54 -2.90
CA GLY A 20 -6.40 -1.20 -2.42
C GLY A 20 -7.20 -1.21 -1.11
N ILE A 21 -8.13 -2.15 -0.94
CA ILE A 21 -8.84 -2.35 0.34
C ILE A 21 -7.88 -2.80 1.42
N LEU A 22 -7.01 -3.78 1.15
CA LEU A 22 -6.00 -4.22 2.10
C LEU A 22 -5.07 -3.07 2.49
N PHE A 23 -4.67 -2.24 1.53
CA PHE A 23 -3.90 -1.05 1.82
C PHE A 23 -4.70 -0.05 2.64
N LEU A 24 -5.97 0.22 2.40
CA LEU A 24 -6.76 1.11 3.28
C LEU A 24 -6.88 0.57 4.71
N VAL A 25 -7.15 -0.73 4.85
CA VAL A 25 -7.28 -1.38 6.17
C VAL A 25 -5.94 -1.32 6.92
N VAL A 26 -4.82 -1.49 6.21
CA VAL A 26 -3.50 -1.39 6.82
C VAL A 26 -3.00 0.03 6.94
N ASP A 27 -3.32 0.96 6.05
CA ASP A 27 -2.88 2.35 6.07
C ASP A 27 -3.47 3.08 7.30
N TRP A 28 -4.63 2.63 7.78
CA TRP A 28 -5.15 3.06 9.09
C TRP A 28 -4.19 2.70 10.24
N ASN A 29 -3.42 1.62 10.08
CA ASN A 29 -2.33 1.18 10.95
C ASN A 29 -0.95 1.73 10.49
N GLY A 30 -0.80 2.09 9.21
CA GLY A 30 0.41 2.63 8.59
C GLY A 30 0.79 3.99 9.16
N ALA A 31 -0.19 4.85 9.43
CA ALA A 31 0.02 6.08 10.17
C ALA A 31 0.69 5.82 11.53
N ARG A 32 0.24 4.78 12.26
CA ARG A 32 0.83 4.37 13.55
C ARG A 32 2.24 3.80 13.39
N ILE A 33 2.52 3.09 12.29
CA ILE A 33 3.87 2.56 11.99
C ILE A 33 4.84 3.72 11.72
N VAL A 34 4.42 4.71 10.93
CA VAL A 34 5.23 5.91 10.66
C VAL A 34 5.43 6.71 11.95
N GLU A 35 4.38 6.89 12.74
CA GLU A 35 4.46 7.58 14.04
C GLU A 35 5.43 6.87 15.00
N ALA A 36 5.30 5.56 15.17
CA ALA A 36 6.22 4.74 15.98
C ALA A 36 7.67 4.77 15.47
N PHE A 37 7.88 4.83 14.15
CA PHE A 37 9.21 4.99 13.54
C PHE A 37 9.82 6.35 13.87
N PHE A 38 9.03 7.42 13.80
CA PHE A 38 9.49 8.76 14.14
C PHE A 38 9.69 8.97 15.64
N GLU A 39 8.87 8.36 16.49
CA GLU A 39 9.14 8.27 17.94
C GLU A 39 10.48 7.59 18.21
N LEU A 40 10.77 6.47 17.52
CA LEU A 40 12.05 5.78 17.66
C LEU A 40 13.24 6.64 17.18
N LEU A 41 13.05 7.46 16.15
CA LEU A 41 14.05 8.44 15.70
C LEU A 41 14.25 9.56 16.73
N LEU A 42 13.19 10.05 17.36
CA LEU A 42 13.26 11.05 18.43
C LEU A 42 13.98 10.49 19.66
N ASP A 43 13.76 9.22 20.00
CA ASP A 43 14.47 8.53 21.08
C ASP A 43 15.97 8.36 20.78
N LEU A 44 16.33 8.08 19.52
CA LEU A 44 17.73 7.85 19.11
C LEU A 44 18.54 9.13 18.90
N PHE A 45 17.93 10.18 18.37
CA PHE A 45 18.62 11.40 17.95
C PHE A 45 18.23 12.63 18.77
N GLY A 46 17.31 12.49 19.74
CA GLY A 46 16.77 13.58 20.55
C GLY A 46 15.64 14.35 19.87
N PRO A 47 14.92 15.21 20.61
CA PRO A 47 13.79 15.96 20.08
C PRO A 47 14.22 16.94 19.00
N ASN A 48 13.82 16.67 17.75
CA ASN A 48 14.09 17.53 16.60
C ASN A 48 12.78 17.85 15.85
N PRO A 49 12.40 19.13 15.71
CA PRO A 49 11.17 19.52 15.03
C PRO A 49 11.11 19.08 13.55
N ALA A 50 12.27 18.91 12.89
CA ALA A 50 12.34 18.43 11.51
C ALA A 50 11.76 17.02 11.35
N PHE A 51 12.00 16.13 12.33
CA PHE A 51 11.46 14.77 12.31
C PHE A 51 9.94 14.76 12.42
N ARG A 52 9.36 15.64 13.25
CA ARG A 52 7.91 15.76 13.38
C ARG A 52 7.24 16.23 12.10
N VAL A 53 7.84 17.20 11.41
CA VAL A 53 7.34 17.67 10.10
C VAL A 53 7.43 16.57 9.05
N LEU A 54 8.55 15.84 8.99
CA LEU A 54 8.72 14.74 8.06
C LEU A 54 7.70 13.61 8.31
N ALA A 55 7.41 13.30 9.58
CA ALA A 55 6.41 12.30 9.96
C ALA A 55 5.03 12.63 9.41
N ILE A 56 4.58 13.88 9.58
CA ILE A 56 3.27 14.34 9.11
C ILE A 56 3.17 14.24 7.59
N ILE A 57 4.22 14.62 6.87
CA ILE A 57 4.26 14.52 5.40
C ILE A 57 4.19 13.05 4.97
N LEU A 58 4.98 12.17 5.58
CA LEU A 58 4.97 10.75 5.23
C LEU A 58 3.66 10.06 5.59
N ILE A 59 3.03 10.39 6.72
CA ILE A 59 1.70 9.87 7.11
C ILE A 59 0.65 10.29 6.08
N SER A 60 0.72 11.56 5.63
CA SER A 60 -0.21 12.11 4.65
C SER A 60 -0.04 11.42 3.29
N ILE A 61 1.19 11.16 2.85
CA ILE A 61 1.48 10.43 1.60
C ILE A 61 1.09 8.96 1.72
N ALA A 62 1.38 8.32 2.85
CA ALA A 62 1.07 6.93 3.10
C ALA A 62 -0.45 6.67 3.06
N SER A 63 -1.25 7.53 3.71
CA SER A 63 -2.71 7.41 3.71
C SER A 63 -3.37 7.60 2.34
N LEU A 64 -2.70 8.28 1.40
CA LEU A 64 -3.17 8.42 0.02
C LEU A 64 -2.87 7.17 -0.84
N GLY A 65 -2.04 6.25 -0.36
CA GLY A 65 -1.61 5.04 -1.07
C GLY A 65 -2.77 4.12 -1.45
N GLY A 66 -3.53 3.65 -0.45
CA GLY A 66 -4.69 2.78 -0.69
C GLY A 66 -5.74 3.40 -1.62
N ALA A 67 -6.05 4.69 -1.45
CA ALA A 67 -6.99 5.41 -2.33
C ALA A 67 -6.49 5.48 -3.79
N ALA A 68 -5.20 5.73 -4.00
CA ALA A 68 -4.59 5.73 -5.33
C ALA A 68 -4.65 4.35 -6.00
N VAL A 69 -4.46 3.27 -5.25
CA VAL A 69 -4.60 1.90 -5.77
C VAL A 69 -6.04 1.59 -6.16
N ILE A 70 -7.03 1.99 -5.36
CA ILE A 70 -8.46 1.81 -5.67
C ILE A 70 -8.85 2.59 -6.93
N LEU A 71 -8.44 3.85 -7.05
CA LEU A 71 -8.66 4.65 -8.24
C LEU A 71 -8.00 4.02 -9.48
N GLY A 72 -6.79 3.49 -9.32
CA GLY A 72 -6.11 2.73 -10.36
C GLY A 72 -6.87 1.47 -10.78
N ALA A 73 -7.45 0.74 -9.82
CA ALA A 73 -8.30 -0.43 -10.07
C ALA A 73 -9.55 -0.08 -10.89
N LEU A 74 -10.23 1.01 -10.53
CA LEU A 74 -11.40 1.51 -11.27
C LEU A 74 -11.04 1.86 -12.72
N LEU A 75 -9.92 2.56 -12.93
CA LEU A 75 -9.41 2.89 -14.27
C LEU A 75 -9.09 1.64 -15.12
N ILE A 76 -8.51 0.60 -14.51
CA ILE A 76 -8.30 -0.70 -15.19
C ILE A 76 -9.65 -1.31 -15.58
N GLY A 77 -10.65 -1.24 -14.70
CA GLY A 77 -12.02 -1.70 -14.97
C GLY A 77 -12.70 -0.97 -16.15
N TYR A 78 -12.45 0.34 -16.30
CA TYR A 78 -12.91 1.15 -17.44
C TYR A 78 -12.02 1.01 -18.70
N ASN A 79 -11.22 -0.06 -18.81
CA ASN A 79 -10.26 -0.30 -19.90
C ASN A 79 -9.17 0.77 -20.09
N ARG A 80 -9.01 1.74 -19.17
CA ARG A 80 -7.88 2.69 -19.16
C ARG A 80 -6.65 2.10 -18.47
N VAL A 81 -6.14 1.03 -19.06
CA VAL A 81 -5.08 0.19 -18.48
C VAL A 81 -3.79 0.97 -18.18
N ARG A 82 -3.36 1.89 -19.05
CA ARG A 82 -2.11 2.66 -18.84
C ARG A 82 -2.20 3.57 -17.61
N GLY A 83 -3.25 4.39 -17.52
CA GLY A 83 -3.46 5.27 -16.38
C GLY A 83 -3.69 4.51 -15.08
N GLY A 84 -4.47 3.42 -15.15
CA GLY A 84 -4.72 2.57 -13.99
C GLY A 84 -3.46 1.89 -13.46
N LYS A 85 -2.56 1.39 -14.33
CA LYS A 85 -1.27 0.82 -13.91
C LYS A 85 -0.37 1.84 -13.21
N ILE A 86 -0.35 3.09 -13.67
CA ILE A 86 0.46 4.16 -13.06
C ILE A 86 -0.07 4.47 -11.66
N LEU A 87 -1.39 4.63 -11.51
CA LEU A 87 -2.02 4.88 -10.22
C LEU A 87 -1.84 3.73 -9.23
N VAL A 88 -2.01 2.49 -9.68
CA VAL A 88 -1.68 1.31 -8.85
C VAL A 88 -0.22 1.36 -8.45
N LEU A 89 0.71 1.62 -9.36
CA LEU A 89 2.15 1.70 -9.05
C LEU A 89 2.49 2.78 -8.02
N LEU A 90 1.93 3.99 -8.17
CA LEU A 90 2.12 5.08 -7.22
C LEU A 90 1.57 4.72 -5.83
N GLY A 91 0.35 4.16 -5.77
CA GLY A 91 -0.25 3.75 -4.51
C GLY A 91 0.44 2.55 -3.85
N THR A 92 0.98 1.61 -4.64
CA THR A 92 1.78 0.49 -4.11
C THR A 92 3.11 0.99 -3.53
N GLY A 93 3.67 2.07 -4.08
CA GLY A 93 4.92 2.68 -3.59
C GLY A 93 4.83 3.12 -2.14
N ALA A 94 3.70 3.72 -1.73
CA ALA A 94 3.43 4.03 -0.33
C ALA A 94 3.41 2.77 0.56
N GLY A 95 2.74 1.70 0.09
CA GLY A 95 2.72 0.42 0.80
C GLY A 95 4.11 -0.21 0.97
N ILE A 96 5.00 -0.08 -0.02
CA ILE A 96 6.39 -0.55 0.06
C ILE A 96 7.18 0.25 1.10
N VAL A 97 7.02 1.58 1.15
CA VAL A 97 7.68 2.41 2.17
C VAL A 97 7.22 2.02 3.57
N SER A 98 5.92 1.83 3.78
CA SER A 98 5.36 1.34 5.05
C SER A 98 5.92 -0.03 5.42
N LEU A 99 6.10 -0.94 4.45
CA LEU A 99 6.70 -2.25 4.66
C LEU A 99 8.17 -2.17 5.09
N VAL A 100 8.95 -1.27 4.49
CA VAL A 100 10.37 -1.05 4.85
C VAL A 100 10.48 -0.48 6.27
N MET A 101 9.68 0.54 6.61
CA MET A 101 9.64 1.08 7.98
C MET A 101 9.26 0.00 9.00
N PHE A 102 8.27 -0.83 8.67
CA PHE A 102 7.89 -1.98 9.47
C PHE A 102 9.07 -2.94 9.72
N LEU A 103 9.81 -3.32 8.67
CA LEU A 103 10.99 -4.20 8.80
C LEU A 103 12.05 -3.61 9.74
N VAL A 104 12.29 -2.29 9.65
CA VAL A 104 13.25 -1.60 10.53
C VAL A 104 12.78 -1.65 11.99
N LEU A 105 11.50 -1.40 12.24
CA LEU A 105 10.91 -1.49 13.58
C LEU A 105 10.97 -2.92 14.14
N LEU A 106 10.71 -3.93 13.31
CA LEU A 106 10.75 -5.34 13.71
C LEU A 106 12.16 -5.78 14.12
N VAL A 107 13.19 -5.32 13.41
CA VAL A 107 14.60 -5.62 13.77
C VAL A 107 15.04 -4.89 15.03
N ARG A 108 14.54 -3.67 15.26
CA ARG A 108 14.92 -2.81 16.41
C ARG A 108 14.18 -3.13 17.70
N ARG A 109 12.89 -3.46 17.62
CA ARG A 109 12.03 -3.84 18.74
C ARG A 109 11.73 -5.33 18.59
N SER A 110 12.50 -6.17 19.28
CA SER A 110 12.34 -7.63 19.33
C SER A 110 11.06 -8.10 20.04
N GLY A 111 9.99 -7.32 20.01
CA GLY A 111 8.68 -7.64 20.55
C GLY A 111 7.83 -8.40 19.54
N GLY A 112 8.31 -9.52 19.02
CA GLY A 112 7.53 -10.54 18.30
C GLY A 112 6.77 -10.12 17.03
N ILE A 113 6.84 -10.97 15.99
CA ILE A 113 6.06 -10.86 14.74
C ILE A 113 4.53 -10.73 15.00
N LEU A 114 4.06 -11.20 16.15
CA LEU A 114 2.66 -11.15 16.60
C LEU A 114 2.20 -9.79 17.15
N ALA A 115 3.10 -8.89 17.55
CA ALA A 115 2.67 -7.59 18.08
C ALA A 115 2.15 -6.65 17.00
N HIS A 116 2.38 -6.94 15.72
CA HIS A 116 2.12 -6.02 14.61
C HIS A 116 1.35 -6.74 13.49
N GLU A 117 0.07 -6.99 13.73
CA GLU A 117 -0.90 -7.65 12.82
C GLU A 117 -1.02 -7.02 11.41
N GLY A 118 -0.45 -5.83 11.19
CA GLY A 118 -0.53 -5.11 9.92
C GLY A 118 0.41 -5.61 8.81
N ALA A 119 1.51 -6.30 9.11
CA ALA A 119 2.54 -6.56 8.09
C ALA A 119 2.15 -7.56 6.99
N ILE A 120 1.42 -8.61 7.38
CA ILE A 120 0.94 -9.65 6.46
C ILE A 120 0.00 -9.05 5.40
N PRO A 121 -1.05 -8.29 5.77
CA PRO A 121 -1.94 -7.69 4.78
C PRO A 121 -1.26 -6.67 3.85
N VAL A 122 -0.18 -5.98 4.27
CA VAL A 122 0.63 -5.14 3.34
C VAL A 122 1.33 -6.01 2.30
N LEU A 123 2.01 -7.08 2.72
CA LEU A 123 2.68 -7.99 1.79
C LEU A 123 1.69 -8.58 0.78
N VAL A 124 0.53 -9.03 1.25
CA VAL A 124 -0.54 -9.54 0.40
C VAL A 124 -1.02 -8.45 -0.57
N GLY A 125 -1.24 -7.23 -0.10
CA GLY A 125 -1.62 -6.10 -0.94
C GLY A 125 -0.59 -5.77 -2.02
N VAL A 126 0.70 -5.81 -1.70
CA VAL A 126 1.81 -5.59 -2.66
C VAL A 126 1.82 -6.68 -3.73
N VAL A 127 1.72 -7.95 -3.33
CA VAL A 127 1.70 -9.09 -4.26
C VAL A 127 0.47 -9.02 -5.19
N LEU A 128 -0.70 -8.71 -4.64
CA LEU A 128 -1.94 -8.54 -5.42
C LEU A 128 -1.85 -7.38 -6.41
N SER A 129 -1.25 -6.25 -6.00
CA SER A 129 -1.00 -5.10 -6.88
C SER A 129 -0.05 -5.45 -8.03
N LEU A 130 0.99 -6.24 -7.76
CA LEU A 130 1.92 -6.73 -8.76
C LEU A 130 1.21 -7.67 -9.75
N ALA A 131 0.43 -8.62 -9.25
CA ALA A 131 -0.35 -9.56 -10.04
C ALA A 131 -1.38 -8.85 -10.94
N ALA A 132 -2.06 -7.83 -10.42
CA ALA A 132 -2.99 -6.99 -11.18
C ALA A 132 -2.30 -6.30 -12.36
N ARG A 133 -1.10 -5.74 -12.15
CA ARG A 133 -0.33 -5.08 -13.22
C ARG A 133 0.13 -6.04 -14.31
N LEU A 134 0.49 -7.27 -13.95
CA LEU A 134 0.92 -8.31 -14.91
C LEU A 134 -0.27 -8.82 -15.74
N LYS A 135 -1.44 -8.99 -15.12
CA LYS A 135 -2.65 -9.47 -15.81
C LYS A 135 -3.32 -8.43 -16.69
N ALA A 136 -3.28 -7.14 -16.32
CA ALA A 136 -3.91 -6.10 -17.11
C ALA A 136 -3.20 -5.94 -18.47
N LYS A 137 -3.93 -6.18 -19.57
CA LYS A 137 -3.43 -6.04 -20.94
C LYS A 137 -4.20 -4.92 -21.64
N PRO A 138 -3.52 -3.93 -22.25
CA PRO A 138 -4.20 -2.97 -23.10
C PRO A 138 -4.85 -3.72 -24.26
N LEU A 139 -6.12 -3.42 -24.55
CA LEU A 139 -6.77 -3.88 -25.77
C LEU A 139 -5.98 -3.27 -26.95
N LYS A 140 -5.51 -4.14 -27.86
CA LYS A 140 -4.96 -3.72 -29.15
C LYS A 140 -6.09 -3.19 -30.02
#